data_AF-A0AA44URG0-F1
#
_entry.id   AF-A0AA44URG0-F1
#
_cell.length_a   1.000
_cell.length_b   1.000
_cell.length_c   1.000
_cell.angle_alpha   90.00
_cell.angle_beta   90.00
_cell.angle_gamma   90.00
#
_symmetry.space_group_name_H-M   'P 1'
#
loop_
_entity.id
_entity.type
_entity.pdbx_description
1 polymer ?
#
loop_
_entity_poly.entity_id
_entity_poly.type
_entity_poly.pdbx_seq_one_letter_code
_entity_poly.pdbx_strand_id
1 'polypeptide(L)'
;MRRPLPLLVLAAVLAVPLALLVPALLPGPPSQAVLTSADRDALGDPGPVRGAEPPVPATRPSSPGAVARAYLVAAHGIRAGTAAGTTLDGAPYALPGSPAAAGAPVVDPPPPGAGRTAEVEDLDEGATDWARGRTALVATVRTTTAGPGAAPEVRRWRTRVVLQFDAAGHWLVTADTPITTDTPDVDD
;
A
#
# COMPACT_ATOMS: atom_id res chain seq x y z
N MET A 1 39.04 53.19 12.75
CA MET A 1 38.33 52.03 12.16
C MET A 1 37.12 51.71 13.04
N ARG A 2 35.95 52.30 12.78
CA ARG A 2 34.71 52.00 13.51
C ARG A 2 33.88 51.05 12.65
N ARG A 3 33.83 49.77 13.02
CA ARG A 3 32.98 48.78 12.33
C ARG A 3 31.51 49.08 12.69
N PRO A 4 30.59 49.15 11.71
CA PRO A 4 29.20 49.48 11.96
C PRO A 4 28.47 48.23 12.46
N LEU A 5 28.63 47.92 13.75
CA LEU A 5 27.88 46.88 14.43
C LEU A 5 26.34 47.02 14.37
N PRO A 6 25.72 48.23 14.39
CA PRO A 6 24.26 48.31 14.45
C PRO A 6 23.57 47.89 13.14
N LEU A 7 24.26 47.98 12.00
CA LEU A 7 23.72 47.64 10.68
C LEU A 7 23.63 46.12 10.46
N LEU A 8 24.57 45.36 11.02
CA LEU A 8 24.57 43.89 10.94
C LEU A 8 23.50 43.25 11.84
N VAL A 9 23.25 43.82 13.01
CA VAL A 9 22.20 43.33 13.92
C VAL A 9 20.81 43.59 13.33
N LEU A 10 20.59 44.76 12.71
CA LEU A 10 19.32 45.08 12.06
C LEU A 10 19.05 44.16 10.84
N ALA A 11 20.07 43.86 10.04
CA ALA A 11 19.95 42.94 8.91
C ALA A 11 19.62 41.50 9.36
N ALA A 12 20.21 41.04 10.48
CA ALA A 12 19.91 39.73 11.04
C ALA A 12 18.48 39.64 11.62
N VAL A 13 18.00 40.70 12.29
CA VAL A 13 16.65 40.75 12.89
C VAL A 13 15.55 40.80 11.82
N LEU A 14 15.83 41.35 10.62
CA LEU A 14 14.89 41.34 9.49
C LEU A 14 14.97 40.05 8.65
N ALA A 15 16.15 39.45 8.52
CA ALA A 15 16.33 38.24 7.71
C ALA A 15 15.68 36.99 8.33
N VAL A 16 15.69 36.87 9.67
CA VAL A 16 15.10 35.72 10.39
C VAL A 16 13.57 35.63 10.22
N PRO A 17 12.77 36.69 10.46
CA PRO A 17 11.33 36.61 10.23
C PRO A 17 10.99 36.46 8.74
N LEU A 18 11.78 37.04 7.82
CA LEU A 18 11.57 36.87 6.39
C LEU A 18 11.85 35.42 5.95
N ALA A 19 12.94 34.81 6.43
CA ALA A 19 13.26 33.40 6.16
C ALA A 19 12.25 32.41 6.77
N LEU A 20 11.58 32.79 7.86
CA LEU A 20 10.50 32.01 8.48
C LEU A 20 9.14 32.19 7.76
N LEU A 21 8.91 33.32 7.09
CA LEU A 21 7.67 33.60 6.36
C LEU A 21 7.69 33.11 4.90
N VAL A 22 8.86 33.06 4.25
CA VAL A 22 9.01 32.60 2.85
C VAL A 22 8.45 31.18 2.60
N PRO A 23 8.62 30.18 3.48
CA PRO A 23 8.04 28.85 3.27
C PRO A 23 6.51 28.82 3.28
N ALA A 24 5.87 29.78 3.95
CA ALA A 24 4.41 29.86 4.07
C ALA A 24 3.75 30.58 2.89
N LEU A 25 4.50 31.40 2.14
CA LEU A 25 4.03 32.06 0.91
C LEU A 25 4.42 31.32 -0.37
N LEU A 26 5.34 30.37 -0.30
CA LEU A 26 5.64 29.51 -1.42
C LEU A 26 4.44 28.56 -1.62
N PRO A 27 3.80 28.55 -2.81
CA PRO A 27 2.82 27.53 -3.11
C PRO A 27 3.50 26.17 -2.88
N GLY A 28 2.86 25.33 -2.07
CA GLY A 28 3.34 23.98 -1.81
C GLY A 28 3.63 23.27 -3.15
N PRO A 29 4.59 22.33 -3.18
CA PRO A 29 4.85 21.56 -4.40
C PRO A 29 3.51 21.07 -4.95
N PRO A 30 3.25 21.19 -6.26
CA PRO A 30 1.96 20.83 -6.81
C PRO A 30 1.64 19.42 -6.35
N SER A 31 0.45 19.24 -5.75
CA SER A 31 -0.05 17.91 -5.44
C SER A 31 0.08 17.11 -6.73
N GLN A 32 0.85 16.01 -6.71
CA GLN A 32 0.96 15.15 -7.89
C GLN A 32 -0.47 14.75 -8.26
N ALA A 33 -0.97 15.33 -9.34
CA ALA A 33 -2.32 15.06 -9.81
C ALA A 33 -2.32 13.60 -10.27
N VAL A 34 -2.96 12.74 -9.47
CA VAL A 34 -3.19 11.35 -9.87
C VAL A 34 -4.24 11.40 -10.98
N LEU A 35 -3.87 10.93 -12.17
CA LEU A 35 -4.79 10.89 -13.32
C LEU A 35 -6.05 10.10 -12.95
N THR A 36 -7.21 10.69 -13.20
CA THR A 36 -8.48 9.99 -13.07
C THR A 36 -8.62 8.94 -14.17
N SER A 37 -9.53 7.97 -14.02
CA SER A 37 -9.81 7.03 -15.12
C SER A 37 -10.25 7.74 -16.40
N ALA A 38 -11.00 8.85 -16.29
CA ALA A 38 -11.41 9.64 -17.44
C ALA A 38 -10.22 10.35 -18.13
N ASP A 39 -9.25 10.84 -17.36
CA ASP A 39 -8.02 11.43 -17.92
C ASP A 39 -7.18 10.37 -18.63
N ARG A 40 -7.11 9.17 -18.05
CA ARG A 40 -6.44 7.99 -18.61
C ARG A 40 -7.10 7.52 -19.91
N ASP A 41 -8.42 7.42 -19.93
CA ASP A 41 -9.20 7.10 -21.12
C ASP A 41 -8.95 8.13 -22.23
N ALA A 42 -8.91 9.42 -21.88
CA ALA A 42 -8.62 10.51 -22.83
C ALA A 42 -7.19 10.46 -23.38
N LEU A 43 -6.24 9.93 -22.60
CA LEU A 43 -4.86 9.69 -23.01
C LEU A 43 -4.67 8.37 -23.78
N GLY A 44 -5.72 7.56 -23.95
CA GLY A 44 -5.68 6.26 -24.62
C GLY A 44 -5.02 5.15 -23.80
N ASP A 45 -4.82 5.36 -22.50
CA ASP A 45 -4.32 4.37 -21.55
C ASP A 45 -5.28 4.29 -20.34
N PRO A 46 -6.42 3.59 -20.48
CA PRO A 46 -7.46 3.52 -19.43
C PRO A 46 -6.94 2.96 -18.09
N GLY A 47 -5.77 2.29 -18.11
CA GLY A 47 -5.25 1.51 -17.00
C GLY A 47 -5.93 0.13 -16.88
N PRO A 48 -5.56 -0.67 -15.87
CA PRO A 48 -6.12 -2.01 -15.68
C PRO A 48 -7.62 -1.96 -15.33
N VAL A 49 -8.37 -2.94 -15.87
CA VAL A 49 -9.79 -3.09 -15.57
C VAL A 49 -9.99 -3.41 -14.09
N ARG A 50 -10.82 -2.61 -13.41
CA ARG A 50 -11.17 -2.82 -12.00
C ARG A 50 -12.07 -4.04 -11.85
N GLY A 51 -11.74 -4.92 -10.90
CA GLY A 51 -12.55 -6.08 -10.55
C GLY A 51 -13.86 -5.72 -9.84
N ALA A 52 -14.69 -6.75 -9.61
CA ALA A 52 -15.95 -6.60 -8.88
C ALA A 52 -15.70 -6.27 -7.41
N GLU A 53 -16.59 -5.48 -6.81
CA GLU A 53 -16.53 -5.18 -5.38
C GLU A 53 -16.86 -6.45 -4.58
N PRO A 54 -15.99 -6.89 -3.66
CA PRO A 54 -16.24 -8.09 -2.87
C PRO A 54 -17.32 -7.84 -1.80
N PRO A 55 -17.97 -8.91 -1.32
CA PRO A 55 -18.85 -8.80 -0.17
C PRO A 55 -18.06 -8.39 1.09
N VAL A 56 -18.71 -7.66 1.99
CA VAL A 56 -18.13 -7.33 3.29
C VAL A 56 -18.04 -8.61 4.15
N PRO A 57 -16.89 -8.90 4.77
CA PRO A 57 -16.74 -10.04 5.66
C PRO A 57 -17.72 -9.98 6.84
N ALA A 58 -18.36 -11.10 7.16
CA ALA A 58 -19.29 -11.22 8.29
C ALA A 58 -18.60 -11.04 9.66
N THR A 59 -17.29 -11.31 9.74
CA THR A 59 -16.50 -11.12 10.94
C THR A 59 -15.15 -10.54 10.54
N ARG A 60 -14.82 -9.38 11.10
CA ARG A 60 -13.52 -8.74 10.91
C ARG A 60 -12.55 -9.24 11.97
N PRO A 61 -11.35 -9.71 11.61
CA PRO A 61 -10.33 -10.04 12.59
C PRO A 61 -9.93 -8.81 13.40
N SER A 62 -9.64 -9.00 14.69
CA SER A 62 -9.36 -7.90 15.62
C SER A 62 -7.88 -7.68 15.91
N SER A 63 -7.01 -8.65 15.63
CA SER A 63 -5.55 -8.52 15.80
C SER A 63 -4.88 -8.12 14.48
N PRO A 64 -3.79 -7.34 14.52
CA PRO A 64 -3.12 -6.88 13.30
C PRO A 64 -2.62 -8.05 12.46
N GLY A 65 -2.06 -9.10 13.09
CA GLY A 65 -1.61 -10.29 12.38
C GLY A 65 -2.74 -11.05 11.68
N ALA A 66 -3.92 -11.15 12.30
CA ALA A 66 -5.06 -11.81 11.68
C ALA A 66 -5.65 -10.99 10.52
N VAL A 67 -5.67 -9.66 10.63
CA VAL A 67 -6.06 -8.77 9.53
C VAL A 67 -5.09 -8.88 8.36
N ALA A 68 -3.77 -8.88 8.62
CA ALA A 68 -2.76 -9.03 7.58
C ALA A 68 -2.90 -10.35 6.83
N ARG A 69 -3.11 -11.47 7.55
CA ARG A 69 -3.34 -12.78 6.93
C ARG A 69 -4.59 -12.79 6.06
N ALA A 70 -5.71 -12.26 6.58
CA ALA A 70 -6.95 -12.21 5.84
C ALA A 70 -6.83 -11.35 4.57
N TYR A 71 -6.19 -10.18 4.67
CA TYR A 71 -5.89 -9.31 3.54
C TYR A 71 -5.02 -10.03 2.50
N LEU A 72 -3.88 -10.61 2.89
CA LEU A 72 -2.94 -11.23 1.95
C LEU A 72 -3.55 -12.43 1.22
N VAL A 73 -4.31 -13.27 1.93
CA VAL A 73 -5.00 -14.41 1.32
C VAL A 73 -6.02 -13.93 0.29
N ALA A 74 -6.78 -12.89 0.62
CA ALA A 74 -7.80 -12.36 -0.28
C ALA A 74 -7.20 -11.60 -1.47
N ALA A 75 -6.20 -10.74 -1.22
CA ALA A 75 -5.57 -9.91 -2.25
C ALA A 75 -4.76 -10.74 -3.27
N HIS A 76 -4.11 -11.81 -2.83
CA HIS A 76 -3.23 -12.63 -3.69
C HIS A 76 -3.86 -13.96 -4.14
N GLY A 77 -5.07 -14.25 -3.67
CA GLY A 77 -5.93 -15.31 -4.19
C GLY A 77 -6.62 -14.87 -5.48
N ILE A 78 -6.75 -15.80 -6.44
CA ILE A 78 -7.43 -15.55 -7.71
C ILE A 78 -8.37 -16.73 -7.99
N ARG A 79 -9.67 -16.45 -8.09
CA ARG A 79 -10.66 -17.47 -8.47
C ARG A 79 -10.46 -17.88 -9.92
N ALA A 80 -10.81 -19.14 -10.23
CA ALA A 80 -10.85 -19.60 -11.61
C ALA A 80 -11.77 -18.73 -12.48
N GLY A 81 -11.26 -18.30 -13.64
CA GLY A 81 -11.99 -17.45 -14.58
C GLY A 81 -11.89 -15.94 -14.30
N THR A 82 -11.14 -15.51 -13.28
CA THR A 82 -10.81 -14.09 -13.11
C THR A 82 -9.88 -13.64 -14.24
N ALA A 83 -10.29 -12.61 -14.98
CA ALA A 83 -9.50 -12.02 -16.06
C ALA A 83 -8.37 -11.13 -15.53
N ALA A 84 -7.44 -10.72 -16.42
CA ALA A 84 -6.42 -9.72 -16.10
C ALA A 84 -7.07 -8.38 -15.70
N GLY A 85 -6.41 -7.64 -14.80
CA GLY A 85 -6.95 -6.39 -14.24
C GLY A 85 -6.53 -6.21 -12.79
N THR A 86 -7.42 -5.68 -11.96
CA THR A 86 -7.20 -5.49 -10.53
C THR A 86 -8.21 -6.31 -9.72
N THR A 87 -7.76 -7.12 -8.77
CA THR A 87 -8.64 -7.77 -7.80
C THR A 87 -8.89 -6.86 -6.60
N LEU A 88 -10.14 -6.77 -6.17
CA LEU A 88 -10.54 -6.00 -4.98
C LEU A 88 -10.77 -6.88 -3.76
N ASP A 89 -10.54 -8.18 -3.84
CA ASP A 89 -10.89 -9.14 -2.77
C ASP A 89 -10.24 -8.79 -1.41
N GLY A 90 -9.08 -8.11 -1.40
CA GLY A 90 -8.44 -7.60 -0.18
C GLY A 90 -9.03 -6.29 0.38
N ALA A 91 -9.77 -5.51 -0.42
CA ALA A 91 -10.26 -4.18 -0.07
C ALA A 91 -11.08 -4.11 1.24
N PRO A 92 -11.89 -5.12 1.63
CA PRO A 92 -12.63 -5.06 2.90
C PRO A 92 -11.77 -5.05 4.17
N TYR A 93 -10.49 -5.43 4.05
CA TYR A 93 -9.49 -5.41 5.11
C TYR A 93 -8.55 -4.19 5.02
N ALA A 94 -8.73 -3.35 4.00
CA ALA A 94 -7.89 -2.20 3.76
C ALA A 94 -8.55 -0.90 4.24
N LEU A 95 -7.72 0.09 4.55
CA LEU A 95 -8.17 1.44 4.90
C LEU A 95 -8.72 2.12 3.63
N PRO A 96 -9.96 2.63 3.63
CA PRO A 96 -10.51 3.34 2.47
C PRO A 96 -9.59 4.47 2.00
N GLY A 97 -9.35 4.56 0.70
CA GLY A 97 -8.46 5.55 0.08
C GLY A 97 -6.96 5.24 0.20
N SER A 98 -6.57 4.13 0.85
CA SER A 98 -5.17 3.69 0.87
C SER A 98 -4.78 2.91 -0.40
N PRO A 99 -3.47 2.79 -0.70
CA PRO A 99 -2.98 1.91 -1.77
C PRO A 99 -3.54 0.48 -1.69
N ALA A 100 -3.64 -0.09 -0.48
CA ALA A 100 -4.20 -1.42 -0.29
C ALA A 100 -5.70 -1.53 -0.69
N ALA A 101 -6.47 -0.44 -0.53
CA ALA A 101 -7.87 -0.40 -0.93
C ALA A 101 -8.08 -0.21 -2.44
N ALA A 102 -7.04 0.17 -3.19
CA ALA A 102 -7.09 0.24 -4.65
C ALA A 102 -7.19 -1.15 -5.31
N GLY A 103 -6.83 -2.20 -4.56
CA GLY A 103 -6.82 -3.59 -5.02
C GLY A 103 -5.44 -4.04 -5.52
N ALA A 104 -5.26 -5.35 -5.61
CA ALA A 104 -4.01 -5.94 -6.07
C ALA A 104 -4.02 -6.15 -7.59
N PRO A 105 -2.96 -5.78 -8.31
CA PRO A 105 -2.88 -6.01 -9.74
C PRO A 105 -2.72 -7.52 -10.04
N VAL A 106 -3.50 -8.01 -10.99
CA VAL A 106 -3.37 -9.36 -11.55
C VAL A 106 -2.43 -9.29 -12.75
N VAL A 107 -1.13 -9.28 -12.48
CA VAL A 107 -0.07 -9.19 -13.51
C VAL A 107 0.02 -10.50 -14.31
N ASP A 108 0.03 -11.64 -13.59
CA ASP A 108 0.07 -12.98 -14.18
C ASP A 108 -1.23 -13.72 -13.84
N PRO A 109 -2.31 -13.63 -14.65
CA PRO A 109 -3.54 -14.36 -14.40
C PRO A 109 -3.33 -15.88 -14.56
N PRO A 110 -3.98 -16.72 -13.75
CA PRO A 110 -3.98 -18.16 -13.97
C PRO A 110 -4.54 -18.54 -15.36
N PRO A 111 -4.12 -19.67 -15.95
CA PRO A 111 -4.72 -20.19 -17.18
C PRO A 111 -6.26 -20.33 -17.08
N PRO A 112 -6.99 -20.32 -18.20
CA PRO A 112 -8.44 -20.53 -18.18
C PRO A 112 -8.84 -21.79 -17.40
N GLY A 113 -9.77 -21.65 -16.47
CA GLY A 113 -10.22 -22.73 -15.58
C GLY A 113 -9.28 -23.05 -14.41
N ALA A 114 -8.09 -22.43 -14.34
CA ALA A 114 -7.18 -22.52 -13.20
C ALA A 114 -7.43 -21.41 -12.18
N GLY A 115 -7.22 -21.71 -10.91
CA GLY A 115 -7.25 -20.73 -9.82
C GLY A 115 -5.89 -20.61 -9.12
N ARG A 116 -5.70 -19.52 -8.38
CA ARG A 116 -4.57 -19.31 -7.47
C ARG A 116 -5.09 -19.21 -6.05
N THR A 117 -4.56 -20.03 -5.15
CA THR A 117 -4.76 -19.87 -3.71
C THR A 117 -3.53 -19.23 -3.09
N ALA A 118 -3.73 -18.33 -2.13
CA ALA A 118 -2.66 -17.73 -1.34
C ALA A 118 -2.74 -18.21 0.12
N GLU A 119 -1.57 -18.38 0.74
CA GLU A 119 -1.40 -18.76 2.14
C GLU A 119 -0.23 -17.98 2.72
N VAL A 120 -0.37 -17.54 3.97
CA VAL A 120 0.70 -16.90 4.72
C VAL A 120 1.41 -17.96 5.54
N GLU A 121 2.56 -18.44 5.05
CA GLU A 121 3.37 -19.46 5.72
C GLU A 121 4.01 -18.90 6.99
N ASP A 122 4.45 -17.63 6.95
CA ASP A 122 5.10 -16.97 8.08
C ASP A 122 4.70 -15.50 8.18
N LEU A 123 4.73 -14.95 9.40
CA LEU A 123 4.36 -13.56 9.67
C LEU A 123 5.13 -13.03 10.88
N ASP A 124 6.14 -12.23 10.60
CA ASP A 124 7.00 -11.60 11.60
C ASP A 124 6.55 -10.17 11.90
N GLU A 125 6.69 -9.78 13.16
CA GLU A 125 6.53 -8.39 13.56
C GLU A 125 7.77 -7.59 13.14
N GLY A 126 7.57 -6.54 12.36
CA GLY A 126 8.62 -5.61 11.99
C GLY A 126 8.71 -4.47 13.00
N ALA A 127 8.11 -3.33 12.68
CA ALA A 127 8.14 -2.11 13.51
C ALA A 127 6.73 -1.67 13.93
N THR A 128 6.59 -1.21 15.17
CA THR A 128 5.33 -0.65 15.69
C THR A 128 5.52 0.80 16.15
N ASP A 129 4.69 1.70 15.64
CA ASP A 129 4.52 3.09 16.08
C ASP A 129 3.20 3.20 16.86
N TRP A 130 3.27 2.96 18.18
CA TRP A 130 2.11 2.99 19.06
C TRP A 130 1.46 4.37 19.15
N ALA A 131 2.25 5.44 19.07
CA ALA A 131 1.73 6.81 19.15
C ALA A 131 0.81 7.14 17.97
N ARG A 132 1.05 6.52 16.80
CA ARG A 132 0.21 6.68 15.61
C ARG A 132 -0.67 5.47 15.32
N GLY A 133 -0.67 4.47 16.20
CA GLY A 133 -1.42 3.23 16.01
C GLY A 133 -1.07 2.52 14.69
N ARG A 134 0.23 2.44 14.34
CA ARG A 134 0.69 1.78 13.10
C ARG A 134 1.61 0.62 13.42
N THR A 135 1.47 -0.47 12.67
CA THR A 135 2.37 -1.63 12.76
C THR A 135 2.72 -2.13 11.37
N ALA A 136 3.97 -2.54 11.19
CA ALA A 136 4.46 -3.19 9.98
C ALA A 136 4.74 -4.67 10.29
N LEU A 137 4.30 -5.54 9.40
CA LEU A 137 4.52 -6.98 9.47
C LEU A 137 5.22 -7.44 8.20
N VAL A 138 6.09 -8.42 8.31
CA VAL A 138 6.73 -9.06 7.16
C VAL A 138 6.16 -10.46 7.02
N ALA A 139 5.59 -10.74 5.85
CA ALA A 139 4.93 -12.00 5.57
C ALA A 139 5.70 -12.80 4.53
N THR A 140 5.82 -14.11 4.75
CA THR A 140 6.16 -15.07 3.69
C THR A 140 4.87 -15.63 3.13
N VAL A 141 4.61 -15.36 1.86
CA VAL A 141 3.39 -15.78 1.15
C VAL A 141 3.74 -16.89 0.19
N ARG A 142 2.98 -17.99 0.29
CA ARG A 142 2.94 -19.05 -0.71
C ARG A 142 1.70 -18.90 -1.55
N THR A 143 1.83 -18.97 -2.88
CA THR A 143 0.69 -19.25 -3.74
C THR A 143 0.81 -20.59 -4.43
N THR A 144 -0.34 -21.18 -4.69
CA THR A 144 -0.46 -22.40 -5.49
C THR A 144 -1.44 -22.13 -6.62
N THR A 145 -0.96 -22.21 -7.86
CA THR A 145 -1.78 -22.09 -9.05
C THR A 145 -2.06 -23.49 -9.57
N ALA A 146 -3.34 -23.87 -9.67
CA ALA A 146 -3.74 -25.20 -10.10
C ALA A 146 -4.89 -25.11 -11.11
N GLY A 147 -4.75 -25.86 -12.20
CA GLY A 147 -5.75 -25.96 -13.27
C GLY A 147 -6.11 -27.42 -13.58
N PRO A 148 -7.20 -27.66 -14.32
CA PRO A 148 -7.64 -29.01 -14.67
C PRO A 148 -6.54 -29.78 -15.42
N GLY A 149 -6.09 -30.91 -14.85
CA GLY A 149 -5.10 -31.79 -15.48
C GLY A 149 -3.65 -31.27 -15.51
N ALA A 150 -3.37 -30.11 -14.91
CA ALA A 150 -2.02 -29.57 -14.80
C ALA A 150 -1.42 -29.84 -13.41
N ALA A 151 -0.09 -30.01 -13.36
CA ALA A 151 0.61 -30.03 -12.07
C ALA A 151 0.52 -28.64 -11.40
N PRO A 152 0.35 -28.58 -10.07
CA PRO A 152 0.27 -27.31 -9.36
C PRO A 152 1.61 -26.57 -9.41
N GLU A 153 1.57 -25.28 -9.76
CA GLU A 153 2.71 -24.38 -9.68
C GLU A 153 2.73 -23.71 -8.30
N VAL A 154 3.84 -23.78 -7.59
CA VAL A 154 4.02 -23.14 -6.29
C VAL A 154 5.02 -22.01 -6.39
N ARG A 155 4.66 -20.83 -5.90
CA ARG A 155 5.55 -19.67 -5.78
C ARG A 155 5.59 -19.16 -4.34
N ARG A 156 6.74 -18.65 -3.93
CA ARG A 156 6.96 -18.05 -2.61
C ARG A 156 7.65 -16.70 -2.75
N TRP A 157 7.23 -15.75 -1.93
CA TRP A 157 7.85 -14.42 -1.84
C TRP A 157 7.61 -13.81 -0.47
N ARG A 158 8.35 -12.73 -0.18
CA ARG A 158 8.17 -11.91 1.01
C ARG A 158 7.46 -10.60 0.65
N THR A 159 6.63 -10.11 1.55
CA THR A 159 6.00 -8.79 1.43
C THR A 159 5.93 -8.10 2.78
N ARG A 160 6.00 -6.77 2.77
CA ARG A 160 5.74 -5.94 3.93
C ARG A 160 4.31 -5.42 3.88
N VAL A 161 3.57 -5.65 4.96
CA VAL A 161 2.21 -5.15 5.13
C VAL A 161 2.22 -4.10 6.24
N VAL A 162 1.67 -2.92 5.97
CA VAL A 162 1.51 -1.86 6.96
C VAL A 162 0.05 -1.75 7.34
N LEU A 163 -0.22 -1.75 8.65
CA LEU A 163 -1.54 -1.62 9.21
C LEU A 163 -1.66 -0.33 10.04
N GLN A 164 -2.87 0.21 10.08
CA GLN A 164 -3.25 1.34 10.91
C GLN A 164 -4.48 0.97 11.74
N PHE A 165 -4.46 1.39 13.00
CA PHE A 165 -5.61 1.33 13.90
C PHE A 165 -6.48 2.57 13.66
N ASP A 166 -7.71 2.35 13.22
CA ASP A 166 -8.66 3.43 12.92
C ASP A 166 -9.36 3.96 14.19
N ALA A 167 -10.07 5.08 14.05
CA ALA A 167 -10.83 5.68 15.15
C ALA A 167 -12.02 4.82 15.62
N ALA A 168 -12.44 3.84 14.81
CA ALA A 168 -13.50 2.90 15.14
C ALA A 168 -12.97 1.65 15.89
N GLY A 169 -11.66 1.57 16.14
CA GLY A 169 -11.03 0.48 16.88
C GLY A 169 -10.69 -0.74 16.03
N HIS A 170 -10.52 -0.57 14.71
CA HIS A 170 -10.17 -1.64 13.79
C HIS A 170 -8.75 -1.49 13.25
N TRP A 171 -8.05 -2.60 13.11
CA TRP A 171 -6.85 -2.67 12.29
C TRP A 171 -7.24 -2.78 10.82
N LEU A 172 -6.62 -1.96 9.97
CA LEU A 172 -6.83 -1.94 8.53
C LEU A 172 -5.48 -1.84 7.81
N VAL A 173 -5.33 -2.57 6.71
CA VAL A 173 -4.13 -2.51 5.86
C VAL A 173 -4.09 -1.19 5.09
N THR A 174 -2.97 -0.49 5.13
CA THR A 174 -2.75 0.74 4.36
C THR A 174 -1.85 0.49 3.15
N ALA A 175 -0.90 -0.43 3.27
CA ALA A 175 0.02 -0.77 2.18
C ALA A 175 0.42 -2.25 2.24
N ASP A 176 0.66 -2.80 1.05
CA ASP A 176 1.26 -4.10 0.78
C ASP A 176 2.35 -3.86 -0.25
N THR A 177 3.59 -4.17 0.10
CA THR A 177 4.76 -3.86 -0.74
C THR A 177 5.69 -5.07 -0.78
N PRO A 178 5.84 -5.73 -1.95
CA PRO A 178 6.76 -6.83 -2.12
C PRO A 178 8.17 -6.45 -1.68
N ILE A 179 8.83 -7.36 -0.96
CA ILE A 179 10.24 -7.20 -0.63
C ILE A 179 11.04 -7.78 -1.79
N THR A 180 11.76 -6.92 -2.49
CA THR A 180 12.56 -7.26 -3.67
C THR A 180 13.94 -6.63 -3.54
N THR A 181 14.86 -6.93 -4.45
CA THR A 181 16.16 -6.24 -4.51
C THR A 181 16.04 -4.73 -4.66
N ASP A 182 14.96 -4.25 -5.30
CA ASP A 182 14.71 -2.82 -5.52
C ASP A 182 13.94 -2.16 -4.36
N THR A 183 13.39 -2.99 -3.46
CA THR A 183 12.67 -2.58 -2.25
C THR A 183 13.13 -3.44 -1.07
N PRO A 184 14.40 -3.27 -0.62
CA PRO A 184 14.99 -4.12 0.40
C PRO A 184 14.30 -3.96 1.75
N ASP A 185 14.48 -4.97 2.61
CA ASP A 185 14.06 -4.86 4.00
C ASP A 185 14.89 -3.79 4.72
N VAL A 186 14.40 -3.21 5.82
CA VAL A 186 15.17 -2.17 6.55
C VAL A 186 16.40 -2.78 7.25
N ASP A 187 16.46 -4.10 7.34
CA ASP A 187 17.51 -4.89 7.99
C ASP A 187 18.44 -5.64 7.01
N ASP A 188 18.30 -5.43 5.68
CA ASP A 188 19.19 -5.99 4.64
C ASP A 188 20.22 -4.97 4.11
#